data_AF-A0AAU5CCD4-F1
#
_entry.id   AF-A0AAU5CCD4-F1
#
_cell.length_a   1.000
_cell.length_b   1.000
_cell.length_c   1.000
_cell.angle_alpha   90.00
_cell.angle_beta   90.00
_cell.angle_gamma   90.00
#
_symmetry.space_group_name_H-M   'P 1'
#
loop_
_entity.id
_entity.type
_entity.pdbx_description
1 polymer ?
#
loop_
_entity_poly.entity_id
_entity_poly.type
_entity_poly.pdbx_seq_one_letter_code
_entity_poly.pdbx_strand_id
1 'polypeptide(L)'
;MPLHQYAYFALFSQHTSADDMTSQVGIAPDEVTVRGSRFTEPTAIPVDHSWMVVCREPGLSVDEQITRVLDRLQPHIDRISDLIGYLTGPGGGAVLQVVRYFNATDQAQPGAAAAPNLFGWHLDRKVLDFLRTTGAELDIDEYDMAGDDPAG
;
A
#
# COMPACT_ATOMS: atom_id res chain seq x y z
N MET A 1 -7.12 -22.81 -2.46
CA MET A 1 -7.28 -21.49 -3.08
C MET A 1 -5.93 -20.81 -3.02
N PRO A 2 -5.22 -20.68 -4.14
CA PRO A 2 -4.02 -19.84 -4.23
C PRO A 2 -4.34 -18.42 -3.75
N LEU A 3 -3.42 -17.82 -3.00
CA LEU A 3 -3.56 -16.47 -2.47
C LEU A 3 -2.25 -15.73 -2.69
N HIS A 4 -2.33 -14.62 -3.42
CA HIS A 4 -1.26 -13.65 -3.52
C HIS A 4 -1.71 -12.38 -2.79
N GLN A 5 -0.90 -11.88 -1.85
CA GLN A 5 -1.26 -10.73 -1.05
C GLN A 5 -0.04 -9.88 -0.70
N TYR A 6 -0.27 -8.60 -0.53
CA TYR A 6 0.73 -7.66 -0.03
C TYR A 6 0.08 -6.50 0.70
N ALA A 7 0.87 -5.83 1.53
CA ALA A 7 0.48 -4.60 2.19
C ALA A 7 1.48 -3.49 1.88
N TYR A 8 0.99 -2.26 1.74
CA TYR A 8 1.84 -1.08 1.61
C TYR A 8 1.25 0.12 2.33
N PHE A 9 2.14 1.03 2.73
CA PHE A 9 1.75 2.37 3.13
C PHE A 9 2.12 3.33 2.00
N ALA A 10 1.19 4.20 1.61
CA ALA A 10 1.41 5.21 0.60
C ALA A 10 1.12 6.61 1.13
N LEU A 11 1.96 7.55 0.75
CA LEU A 11 1.66 8.98 0.73
C LEU A 11 1.31 9.35 -0.70
N PHE A 12 0.29 10.18 -0.90
CA PHE A 12 -0.15 10.57 -2.22
C PHE A 12 -0.47 12.07 -2.30
N SER A 13 -0.26 12.69 -3.46
CA SER A 13 -0.42 14.12 -3.68
C SER A 13 -0.46 14.49 -5.16
N GLN A 14 -1.32 15.43 -5.51
CA GLN A 14 -1.36 16.04 -6.85
C GLN A 14 -0.21 17.02 -7.10
N HIS A 15 0.42 17.53 -6.03
CA HIS A 15 1.29 18.71 -6.09
C HIS A 15 2.66 18.53 -5.44
N THR A 16 2.85 17.48 -4.65
CA THR A 16 4.12 17.18 -3.99
C THR A 16 4.72 15.96 -4.66
N SER A 17 5.94 16.07 -5.17
CA SER A 17 6.61 14.94 -5.82
C SER A 17 7.04 13.89 -4.79
N ALA A 18 7.29 12.66 -5.23
CA ALA A 18 7.82 11.62 -4.34
C ALA A 18 9.24 11.95 -3.83
N ASP A 19 10.03 12.73 -4.57
CA ASP A 19 11.35 13.19 -4.13
C ASP A 19 11.23 14.21 -2.99
N ASP A 20 10.25 15.12 -3.07
CA ASP A 20 9.95 16.06 -2.00
C ASP A 20 9.41 15.34 -0.76
N MET A 21 8.53 14.34 -0.95
CA MET A 21 8.06 13.49 0.15
C MET A 21 9.22 12.74 0.81
N THR A 22 10.12 12.15 0.02
CA THR A 22 11.33 11.47 0.51
C THR A 22 12.18 12.40 1.37
N SER A 23 12.39 13.64 0.89
CA SER A 23 13.17 14.65 1.60
C SER A 23 12.54 15.04 2.94
N GLN A 24 11.21 15.05 3.03
CA GLN A 24 10.48 15.40 4.26
C GLN A 24 10.40 14.23 5.25
N VAL A 25 10.11 13.01 4.80
CA VAL A 25 10.03 11.82 5.66
C VAL A 25 11.44 11.42 6.14
N GLY A 26 12.44 11.54 5.27
CA GLY A 26 13.84 11.19 5.54
C GLY A 26 14.15 9.71 5.35
N ILE A 27 13.33 8.97 4.61
CA ILE A 27 13.60 7.61 4.12
C ILE A 27 13.20 7.51 2.66
N ALA A 28 13.87 6.63 1.91
CA ALA A 28 13.50 6.32 0.55
C ALA A 28 12.24 5.42 0.50
N PRO A 29 11.39 5.57 -0.51
CA PRO A 29 10.31 4.62 -0.77
C PRO A 29 10.88 3.34 -1.36
N ASP A 30 10.09 2.27 -1.32
CA ASP A 30 10.32 1.10 -2.15
C ASP A 30 9.80 1.32 -3.58
N GLU A 31 8.68 2.04 -3.70
CA GLU A 31 8.03 2.31 -4.98
C GLU A 31 7.55 3.75 -5.08
N VAL A 32 7.64 4.27 -6.31
CA VAL A 32 7.08 5.56 -6.70
C VAL A 32 6.19 5.33 -7.90
N THR A 33 4.97 5.84 -7.84
CA THR A 33 4.08 5.86 -9.00
C THR A 33 3.66 7.30 -9.30
N VAL A 34 3.53 7.61 -10.58
CA VAL A 34 2.99 8.90 -11.03
C VAL A 34 1.84 8.57 -11.97
N ARG A 35 0.60 8.83 -11.51
CA ARG A 35 -0.56 8.64 -12.34
C ARG A 35 -0.69 9.85 -13.27
N GLY A 36 -0.36 9.64 -14.54
CA GLY A 36 -0.51 10.65 -15.58
C GLY A 36 -1.96 11.14 -15.69
N SER A 37 -2.12 12.42 -16.03
CA SER A 37 -3.44 12.99 -16.29
C SER A 37 -3.98 12.61 -17.64
N ARG A 38 -5.30 12.40 -17.68
CA ARG A 38 -6.04 12.23 -18.92
C ARG A 38 -6.30 13.57 -19.63
N PHE A 39 -6.00 14.70 -18.98
CA PHE A 39 -6.19 16.05 -19.52
C PHE A 39 -4.84 16.63 -19.98
N THR A 40 -4.80 17.12 -21.22
CA THR A 40 -3.58 17.65 -21.85
C THR A 40 -3.54 19.17 -21.97
N GLU A 41 -4.63 19.90 -21.65
CA GLU A 41 -4.70 21.36 -21.78
C GLU A 41 -5.46 22.02 -20.61
N PRO A 42 -5.06 23.24 -20.18
CA PRO A 42 -3.88 24.01 -20.59
C PRO A 42 -2.58 23.55 -19.91
N THR A 43 -2.65 22.66 -18.90
CA THR A 43 -1.48 22.01 -18.30
C THR A 43 -1.89 20.64 -17.75
N ALA A 44 -1.17 19.58 -18.13
CA ALA A 44 -1.35 18.27 -17.54
C ALA A 44 -0.81 18.27 -16.10
N ILE A 45 -1.69 18.44 -15.12
CA ILE A 45 -1.36 18.23 -13.69
C ILE A 45 -1.35 16.72 -13.45
N PRO A 46 -0.26 16.07 -13.02
CA PRO A 46 -0.29 14.67 -12.61
C PRO A 46 -1.48 14.43 -11.67
N VAL A 47 -2.27 13.39 -11.95
CA VAL A 47 -3.47 13.11 -11.14
C VAL A 47 -3.05 12.68 -9.74
N ASP A 48 -1.89 12.05 -9.61
CA ASP A 48 -1.35 11.68 -8.30
C ASP A 48 0.15 11.31 -8.38
N HIS A 49 0.94 11.79 -7.43
CA HIS A 49 2.28 11.28 -7.11
C HIS A 49 2.16 10.42 -5.87
N SER A 50 2.56 9.16 -5.94
CA SER A 50 2.55 8.26 -4.80
C SER A 50 3.96 7.83 -4.41
N TRP A 51 4.21 7.85 -3.12
CA TRP A 51 5.42 7.40 -2.45
C TRP A 51 5.05 6.23 -1.54
N MET A 52 5.70 5.06 -1.68
CA MET A 52 5.23 3.84 -1.03
C MET A 52 6.32 3.05 -0.30
N VAL A 53 5.97 2.48 0.86
CA VAL A 53 6.74 1.43 1.55
C VAL A 53 5.92 0.14 1.49
N VAL A 54 6.48 -0.92 0.92
CA VAL A 54 5.73 -2.12 0.53
C VAL A 54 6.33 -3.40 1.12
N CYS A 55 5.47 -4.33 1.53
CA CYS A 55 5.86 -5.68 1.90
C CYS A 55 5.12 -6.71 1.02
N ARG A 56 5.87 -7.40 0.14
CA ARG A 56 5.40 -8.51 -0.71
C ARG A 56 6.01 -9.85 -0.35
N GLU A 57 6.54 -9.99 0.86
CA GLU A 57 7.22 -11.23 1.25
C GLU A 57 6.24 -12.41 1.22
N PRO A 58 6.51 -13.46 0.42
CA PRO A 58 5.65 -14.63 0.34
C PRO A 58 5.58 -15.37 1.67
N GLY A 59 4.40 -15.93 1.98
CA GLY A 59 4.20 -16.75 3.18
C GLY A 59 3.95 -15.97 4.46
N LEU A 60 3.94 -14.63 4.42
CA LEU A 60 3.48 -13.79 5.53
C LEU A 60 1.96 -13.58 5.48
N SER A 61 1.36 -13.60 6.66
CA SER A 61 0.00 -13.08 6.89
C SER A 61 -0.04 -11.54 6.69
N VAL A 62 -1.24 -10.99 6.49
CA VAL A 62 -1.40 -9.55 6.23
C VAL A 62 -0.90 -8.71 7.42
N ASP A 63 -1.18 -9.15 8.65
CA ASP A 63 -0.74 -8.49 9.87
C ASP A 63 0.79 -8.52 10.04
N GLU A 64 1.46 -9.59 9.63
CA GLU A 64 2.92 -9.64 9.56
C GLU A 64 3.48 -8.68 8.49
N GLN A 65 2.86 -8.60 7.31
CA GLN A 65 3.25 -7.65 6.26
C GLN A 65 3.08 -6.21 6.71
N ILE A 66 1.95 -5.87 7.33
CA ILE A 66 1.68 -4.55 7.92
C ILE A 66 2.73 -4.25 8.99
N THR A 67 3.01 -5.19 9.90
CA THR A 67 4.00 -5.00 10.97
C THR A 67 5.36 -4.60 10.39
N ARG A 68 5.80 -5.26 9.31
CA ARG A 68 7.08 -4.93 8.66
C ARG A 68 7.07 -3.56 7.99
N VAL A 69 5.97 -3.15 7.39
CA VAL A 69 5.80 -1.79 6.86
C VAL A 69 5.91 -0.78 8.01
N LEU A 70 5.14 -0.97 9.08
CA LEU A 70 5.12 -0.04 10.21
C LEU A 70 6.44 0.01 10.97
N ASP A 71 7.16 -1.10 11.14
CA ASP A 71 8.48 -1.10 11.79
C ASP A 71 9.48 -0.20 11.06
N ARG A 72 9.37 -0.07 9.74
CA ARG A 72 10.19 0.86 8.94
C ARG A 72 9.74 2.32 9.08
N LEU A 73 8.45 2.56 9.24
CA LEU A 73 7.88 3.90 9.33
C LEU A 73 7.92 4.47 10.75
N GLN A 74 7.94 3.61 11.77
CA GLN A 74 7.84 3.98 13.18
C GLN A 74 8.87 5.03 13.62
N PRO A 75 10.15 4.98 13.19
CA PRO A 75 11.13 6.01 13.54
C PRO A 75 10.85 7.40 12.92
N HIS A 76 9.93 7.47 11.96
CA HIS A 76 9.62 8.65 11.15
C HIS A 76 8.19 9.17 11.36
N ILE A 77 7.46 8.62 12.34
CA ILE A 77 6.03 8.85 12.50
C ILE A 77 5.64 10.33 12.65
N ASP A 78 6.45 11.12 13.35
CA ASP A 78 6.19 12.57 13.54
C ASP A 78 6.28 13.30 12.19
N ARG A 79 7.33 13.04 11.40
CA ARG A 79 7.52 13.64 10.08
C ARG A 79 6.46 13.20 9.09
N ILE A 80 6.06 11.93 9.16
CA ILE A 80 4.96 11.39 8.34
C ILE A 80 3.65 12.11 8.69
N SER A 81 3.35 12.26 9.97
CA SER A 81 2.12 12.91 10.43
C SER A 81 2.08 14.40 10.02
N ASP A 82 3.20 15.11 10.18
CA ASP A 82 3.35 16.50 9.74
C ASP A 82 3.16 16.63 8.22
N LEU A 83 3.78 15.73 7.44
CA LEU A 83 3.64 15.72 5.99
C LEU A 83 2.20 15.42 5.56
N ILE A 84 1.53 14.44 6.17
CA ILE A 84 0.12 14.15 5.87
C ILE A 84 -0.75 15.38 6.12
N GLY A 85 -0.56 16.07 7.25
CA GLY A 85 -1.26 17.32 7.55
C GLY A 85 -1.06 18.39 6.47
N TYR A 86 0.15 18.48 5.90
CA TYR A 86 0.45 19.35 4.76
C TYR A 86 -0.21 18.86 3.46
N LEU A 87 -0.25 17.55 3.20
CA LEU A 87 -0.79 16.96 1.97
C LEU A 87 -2.33 16.98 1.90
N THR A 88 -3.05 16.87 3.02
CA THR A 88 -4.52 16.80 3.02
C THR A 88 -5.19 18.08 2.51
N GLY A 89 -4.62 19.25 2.81
CA GLY A 89 -5.14 20.54 2.32
C GLY A 89 -5.23 20.63 0.78
N PRO A 90 -4.15 20.33 0.03
CA PRO A 90 -4.10 20.39 -1.43
C PRO A 90 -4.64 19.13 -2.15
N GLY A 91 -5.35 18.22 -1.48
CA GLY A 91 -5.96 17.04 -2.12
C GLY A 91 -5.06 15.80 -2.22
N GLY A 92 -4.11 15.66 -1.29
CA GLY A 92 -3.34 14.44 -1.04
C GLY A 92 -3.72 13.77 0.28
N GLY A 93 -2.95 12.78 0.70
CA GLY A 93 -3.21 12.04 1.93
C GLY A 93 -2.31 10.84 2.14
N ALA A 94 -2.77 9.90 2.96
CA ALA A 94 -2.09 8.64 3.22
C ALA A 94 -3.06 7.48 3.33
N VAL A 95 -2.60 6.31 2.90
CA VAL A 95 -3.35 5.05 3.00
C VAL A 95 -2.42 3.90 3.38
N LEU A 96 -2.89 3.05 4.29
CA LEU A 96 -2.39 1.70 4.48
C LEU A 96 -3.26 0.77 3.62
N GLN A 97 -2.72 0.29 2.52
CA GLN A 97 -3.41 -0.61 1.59
C GLN A 97 -3.08 -2.06 1.90
N VAL A 98 -4.09 -2.91 1.87
CA VAL A 98 -3.96 -4.35 1.74
C VAL A 98 -4.53 -4.78 0.40
N VAL A 99 -3.78 -5.54 -0.40
CA VAL A 99 -4.25 -6.07 -1.68
C VAL A 99 -4.17 -7.58 -1.65
N ARG A 100 -5.28 -8.25 -1.99
CA ARG A 100 -5.41 -9.70 -1.96
C ARG A 100 -6.02 -10.21 -3.26
N TYR A 101 -5.33 -11.14 -3.90
CA TYR A 101 -5.77 -11.86 -5.08
C TYR A 101 -6.05 -13.31 -4.71
N PHE A 102 -7.31 -13.68 -4.69
CA PHE A 102 -7.76 -15.05 -4.53
C PHE A 102 -7.72 -15.78 -5.86
N ASN A 103 -7.49 -17.09 -5.82
CA ASN A 103 -7.39 -17.93 -7.02
C ASN A 103 -6.32 -17.43 -8.00
N ALA A 104 -5.34 -16.67 -7.52
CA ALA A 104 -4.21 -16.21 -8.32
C ALA A 104 -3.43 -17.45 -8.80
N THR A 105 -3.65 -17.86 -10.04
CA THR A 105 -2.88 -18.93 -10.68
C THR A 105 -1.50 -18.38 -11.01
N ASP A 106 -0.60 -18.44 -10.05
CA ASP A 106 0.83 -18.43 -10.35
C ASP A 106 1.44 -19.75 -9.91
N GLN A 107 2.18 -20.34 -10.84
CA GLN A 107 2.69 -21.71 -10.91
C GLN A 107 2.89 -22.38 -9.54
N ALA A 108 1.99 -23.31 -9.19
CA ALA A 108 2.24 -24.25 -8.11
C ALA A 108 3.54 -25.00 -8.42
N GLN A 109 4.62 -24.64 -7.72
CA GLN A 109 5.87 -25.40 -7.79
C GLN A 109 5.56 -26.83 -7.32
N PRO A 110 5.80 -27.86 -8.15
CA PRO A 110 5.60 -29.24 -7.73
C PRO A 110 6.54 -29.54 -6.56
N GLY A 111 5.98 -29.79 -5.37
CA GLY A 111 6.75 -30.12 -4.16
C GLY A 111 6.79 -29.04 -3.07
N ALA A 112 6.04 -27.93 -3.20
CA ALA A 112 5.88 -27.00 -2.10
C ALA A 112 5.21 -27.70 -0.90
N ALA A 113 5.88 -27.69 0.26
CA ALA A 113 5.29 -28.07 1.53
C ALA A 113 3.96 -27.33 1.73
N ALA A 114 3.03 -27.92 2.50
CA ALA A 114 1.73 -27.30 2.78
C ALA A 114 1.93 -25.82 3.16
N ALA A 115 1.56 -24.91 2.27
CA ALA A 115 1.73 -23.49 2.49
C ALA A 115 0.95 -23.10 3.76
N PRO A 116 1.48 -22.17 4.57
CA PRO A 116 0.77 -21.71 5.76
C PRO A 116 -0.62 -21.20 5.38
N ASN A 117 -1.60 -21.43 6.25
CA ASN A 117 -2.94 -20.90 6.06
C ASN A 117 -2.90 -19.38 6.27
N LEU A 118 -2.97 -18.61 5.17
CA LEU A 118 -2.88 -17.15 5.16
C LEU A 118 -4.27 -16.47 5.25
N PHE A 119 -5.32 -17.22 5.61
CA PHE A 119 -6.66 -16.66 5.81
C PHE A 119 -6.85 -16.17 7.25
N GLY A 120 -7.47 -14.99 7.36
CA GLY A 120 -7.62 -14.30 8.63
C GLY A 120 -6.37 -13.50 8.98
N TRP A 121 -6.59 -12.32 9.52
CA TRP A 121 -5.58 -11.40 10.02
C TRP A 121 -6.26 -10.44 10.98
N HIS A 122 -5.48 -9.72 11.78
CA HIS A 122 -6.02 -8.80 12.77
C HIS A 122 -5.21 -7.52 12.81
N LEU A 123 -5.85 -6.44 13.27
CA LEU A 123 -5.16 -5.21 13.57
C LEU A 123 -4.91 -5.15 15.08
N ASP A 124 -3.63 -5.16 15.45
CA ASP A 124 -3.24 -4.97 16.83
C ASP A 124 -3.33 -3.49 17.25
N ARG A 125 -3.06 -3.22 18.54
CA ARG A 125 -3.10 -1.86 19.08
C ARG A 125 -2.11 -0.93 18.37
N LYS A 126 -0.92 -1.42 18.04
CA LYS A 126 0.15 -0.62 17.44
C LYS A 126 -0.26 -0.12 16.06
N VAL A 127 -0.88 -0.96 15.25
CA VAL A 127 -1.40 -0.55 13.94
C VAL A 127 -2.50 0.49 14.09
N LEU A 128 -3.45 0.28 15.00
CA LEU A 128 -4.53 1.23 15.23
C LEU A 128 -4.02 2.58 15.74
N ASP A 129 -3.02 2.58 16.62
CA ASP A 129 -2.41 3.81 17.12
C ASP A 129 -1.61 4.54 16.01
N PHE A 130 -0.96 3.81 15.11
CA PHE A 130 -0.30 4.39 13.94
C PHE A 130 -1.32 5.07 13.01
N LEU A 131 -2.39 4.38 12.63
CA LEU A 131 -3.45 4.94 11.78
C LEU A 131 -4.09 6.18 12.41
N ARG A 132 -4.37 6.11 13.72
CA ARG A 132 -4.91 7.25 14.47
C ARG A 132 -3.95 8.45 14.50
N THR A 133 -2.66 8.20 14.71
CA THR A 133 -1.64 9.24 14.84
C THR A 133 -1.40 9.95 13.50
N THR A 134 -1.30 9.17 12.43
CA THR A 134 -1.01 9.69 11.09
C THR A 134 -2.26 10.24 10.39
N GLY A 135 -3.45 9.80 10.79
CA GLY A 135 -4.69 10.08 10.07
C GLY A 135 -4.79 9.32 8.75
N ALA A 136 -3.94 8.32 8.52
CA ALA A 136 -3.98 7.51 7.32
C ALA A 136 -5.24 6.62 7.28
N GLU A 137 -5.80 6.48 6.09
CA GLU A 137 -6.90 5.56 5.84
C GLU A 137 -6.40 4.10 5.82
N LEU A 138 -7.30 3.17 6.08
CA LEU A 138 -7.08 1.75 5.81
C LEU A 138 -7.98 1.37 4.64
N ASP A 139 -7.38 0.84 3.58
CA ASP A 139 -8.12 0.35 2.42
C ASP A 139 -7.72 -1.09 2.09
N ILE A 140 -8.70 -1.88 1.66
CA ILE A 140 -8.56 -3.33 1.47
C ILE A 140 -9.18 -3.69 0.13
N ASP A 141 -8.31 -4.01 -0.82
CA ASP A 141 -8.68 -4.49 -2.13
C ASP A 141 -8.65 -6.02 -2.18
N GLU A 142 -9.78 -6.60 -2.56
CA GLU A 142 -9.94 -8.04 -2.70
C GLU A 142 -10.43 -8.37 -4.12
N TYR A 143 -9.65 -9.20 -4.82
CA TYR A 143 -9.92 -9.60 -6.19
C TYR A 143 -10.00 -11.12 -6.28
N ASP A 144 -11.08 -11.64 -6.88
CA ASP A 144 -11.16 -13.03 -7.28
C ASP A 144 -10.64 -13.17 -8.72
N MET A 145 -9.59 -13.98 -8.90
CA MET A 145 -8.97 -14.26 -10.20
C MET A 145 -9.44 -15.59 -10.80
N ALA A 146 -10.49 -16.22 -10.25
CA ALA A 146 -11.20 -17.26 -10.96
C ALA A 146 -11.69 -16.65 -12.30
N GLY A 147 -11.17 -17.17 -13.42
CA GLY A 147 -11.46 -16.60 -14.73
C GLY A 147 -12.97 -16.44 -14.94
N ASP A 148 -13.38 -15.29 -15.48
CA ASP A 148 -14.72 -15.13 -16.04
C ASP A 148 -14.89 -16.27 -17.06
N ASP A 149 -15.68 -17.28 -16.70
CA ASP A 149 -16.12 -18.29 -17.65
C ASP A 149 -16.92 -17.51 -18.70
N PRO A 150 -16.47 -17.39 -19.97
CA PRO A 150 -17.28 -16.74 -20.97
C PRO A 150 -18.46 -17.67 -21.20
N ALA A 151 -19.57 -17.40 -20.52
CA ALA A 151 -20.82 -18.09 -20.76
C ALA A 151 -21.10 -18.05 -22.27
N GLY A 152 -21.13 -19.25 -22.86
CA GLY A 152 -21.25 -19.47 -24.30
C GLY A 152 -22.61 -19.16 -24.89
#